data_AF-A0A1F9LC43-F1
#
_entry.id   AF-A0A1F9LC43-F1
#
_cell.length_a   1.000
_cell.length_b   1.000
_cell.length_c   1.000
_cell.angle_alpha   90.00
_cell.angle_beta   90.00
_cell.angle_gamma   90.00
#
_symmetry.space_group_name_H-M   'P 1'
#
loop_
_entity.id
_entity.type
_entity.pdbx_description
1 polymer ?
#
loop_
_entity_poly.entity_id
_entity_poly.type
_entity_poly.pdbx_seq_one_letter_code
_entity_poly.pdbx_strand_id
1 'polypeptide(L)'
;MTIADWLMILAVFLGPIIAVQLTRYLDDQKEVRARKLNIFTTLMATRAYNLSWSHLEALNRIDLEFDRNDLKEKEVLNDYSKFKI
;
A
#
# COMPACT_ATOMS: atom_id res chain seq x y z
N MET A 1 -18.37 -15.85 -41.23
CA MET A 1 -17.99 -15.53 -39.84
C MET A 1 -18.45 -16.68 -38.97
N THR A 2 -17.49 -17.45 -38.44
CA THR A 2 -17.73 -18.57 -37.53
C THR A 2 -17.72 -18.09 -36.07
N ILE A 3 -18.16 -18.93 -35.15
CA ILE A 3 -18.09 -18.65 -33.70
C ILE A 3 -16.64 -18.44 -33.24
N ALA A 4 -15.68 -19.12 -33.89
CA ALA A 4 -14.25 -18.96 -33.60
C ALA A 4 -13.74 -17.55 -33.92
N ASP A 5 -14.23 -16.92 -35.00
CA ASP A 5 -13.84 -15.56 -35.38
C ASP A 5 -14.27 -14.54 -34.31
N TRP A 6 -15.49 -14.70 -33.78
CA TRP A 6 -16.00 -13.85 -32.69
C TRP A 6 -15.21 -14.04 -31.38
N LEU A 7 -14.83 -15.27 -31.04
CA LEU A 7 -14.00 -15.55 -29.87
C LEU A 7 -12.60 -14.95 -30.00
N MET A 8 -11.98 -15.01 -31.18
CA MET A 8 -10.68 -14.37 -31.41
C MET A 8 -10.75 -12.86 -31.28
N ILE A 9 -11.77 -12.21 -31.87
CA ILE A 9 -11.95 -10.76 -31.77
C ILE A 9 -12.14 -10.34 -30.30
N LEU A 10 -12.96 -11.09 -29.54
CA LEU A 10 -13.15 -10.84 -28.12
C LEU A 10 -11.85 -11.05 -27.32
N ALA A 11 -11.07 -12.08 -27.61
CA ALA A 11 -9.81 -12.34 -26.91
C ALA A 11 -8.79 -11.21 -27.14
N VAL A 12 -8.64 -10.73 -28.38
CA VAL A 12 -7.73 -9.63 -28.73
C VAL A 12 -8.16 -8.33 -28.08
N PHE A 13 -9.47 -8.10 -27.92
CA PHE A 13 -9.99 -6.91 -27.26
C PHE A 13 -9.90 -6.99 -25.72
N LEU A 14 -10.23 -8.14 -25.13
CA LEU A 14 -10.26 -8.33 -23.68
C LEU A 14 -8.86 -8.49 -23.07
N GLY A 15 -7.89 -9.04 -23.81
CA GLY A 15 -6.52 -9.24 -23.33
C GLY A 15 -5.90 -7.97 -22.75
N PRO A 16 -5.84 -6.85 -23.50
CA PRO A 16 -5.32 -5.59 -23.00
C PRO A 16 -6.10 -5.04 -21.80
N ILE A 17 -7.44 -5.16 -21.81
CA ILE A 17 -8.30 -4.66 -20.72
C ILE A 17 -7.95 -5.40 -19.42
N ILE A 18 -7.91 -6.73 -19.47
CA ILE A 18 -7.59 -7.55 -18.30
C ILE A 18 -6.16 -7.26 -17.83
N ALA A 19 -5.21 -7.15 -18.75
CA ALA A 19 -3.81 -6.86 -18.42
C ALA A 19 -3.65 -5.51 -17.68
N VAL A 20 -4.30 -4.44 -18.17
CA VAL A 20 -4.26 -3.12 -17.52
C VAL A 20 -4.91 -3.15 -16.15
N GLN A 21 -6.07 -3.81 -16.02
CA GLN A 21 -6.78 -3.92 -14.74
C GLN A 21 -5.95 -4.70 -13.71
N LEU A 22 -5.33 -5.81 -14.12
CA LEU A 22 -4.43 -6.59 -13.25
C LEU A 22 -3.21 -5.77 -12.84
N THR A 23 -2.61 -5.04 -13.77
CA THR A 23 -1.43 -4.21 -13.50
C THR A 23 -1.76 -3.13 -12.48
N ARG A 24 -2.87 -2.40 -12.69
CA ARG A 24 -3.36 -1.39 -11.74
C ARG A 24 -3.59 -1.97 -10.35
N TYR A 25 -4.26 -3.12 -10.26
CA TYR A 25 -4.50 -3.76 -8.97
C TYR A 25 -3.18 -4.11 -8.24
N LEU A 26 -2.18 -4.62 -8.95
CA LEU A 26 -0.87 -4.93 -8.37
C LEU A 26 -0.10 -3.67 -7.97
N ASP A 27 -0.16 -2.61 -8.79
CA ASP A 27 0.48 -1.33 -8.52
C ASP A 27 -0.13 -0.64 -7.31
N ASP A 28 -1.46 -0.63 -7.17
CA ASP A 28 -2.17 -0.08 -6.01
C ASP A 28 -1.72 -0.78 -4.72
N GLN A 29 -1.63 -2.12 -4.73
CA GLN A 29 -1.14 -2.88 -3.58
C GLN A 29 0.33 -2.59 -3.28
N LYS A 30 1.16 -2.45 -4.32
CA LYS A 30 2.58 -2.10 -4.18
C LYS A 30 2.73 -0.70 -3.58
N GLU A 31 1.89 0.25 -3.97
CA GLU A 31 1.92 1.62 -3.46
C GLU A 31 1.56 1.67 -1.97
N VAL A 32 0.48 0.97 -1.56
CA VAL A 32 0.10 0.83 -0.14
C VAL A 32 1.27 0.30 0.69
N ARG A 33 1.93 -0.76 0.20
CA ARG A 33 3.10 -1.32 0.87
C ARG A 33 4.28 -0.35 0.91
N ALA A 34 4.52 0.40 -0.17
CA ALA A 34 5.61 1.36 -0.25
C ALA A 34 5.42 2.52 0.72
N ARG A 35 4.20 3.03 0.90
CA ARG A 35 3.89 4.10 1.88
C ARG A 35 4.18 3.64 3.31
N LYS A 36 3.75 2.42 3.68
CA LYS A 36 4.07 1.81 4.98
C LYS A 36 5.57 1.63 5.20
N LEU A 37 6.28 1.12 4.18
CA LEU A 37 7.73 0.93 4.25
C LEU A 37 8.50 2.26 4.36
N ASN A 38 8.00 3.32 3.72
CA ASN A 38 8.57 4.66 3.83
C ASN A 38 8.48 5.20 5.27
N ILE A 39 7.35 4.97 5.96
CA ILE A 39 7.20 5.31 7.38
C ILE A 39 8.26 4.57 8.23
N PHE A 40 8.34 3.25 8.09
CA PHE A 40 9.31 2.46 8.84
C PHE A 40 10.76 2.87 8.56
N THR A 41 11.09 3.12 7.29
CA THR A 41 12.43 3.57 6.89
C THR A 41 12.75 4.92 7.53
N THR A 42 11.79 5.84 7.57
CA THR A 42 11.96 7.16 8.18
C THR A 42 12.17 7.07 9.70
N LEU A 43 11.37 6.25 10.40
CA LEU A 43 11.53 6.02 11.84
C LEU A 43 12.89 5.39 12.16
N MET A 44 13.33 4.43 11.35
CA MET A 44 14.63 3.78 11.52
C MET A 44 15.80 4.74 11.23
N ALA A 45 15.69 5.57 10.20
CA ALA A 45 16.71 6.56 9.86
C ALA A 45 16.83 7.66 10.94
N THR A 46 15.73 8.00 11.60
CA THR A 46 15.67 9.05 12.62
C THR A 46 15.76 8.53 14.06
N ARG A 47 16.05 7.24 14.26
CA ARG A 47 16.04 6.57 15.57
C ARG A 47 16.94 7.21 16.64
N ALA A 48 18.02 7.88 16.24
CA ALA A 48 18.90 8.62 17.16
C ALA A 48 18.39 10.04 17.50
N TYR A 49 17.46 10.57 16.70
CA TYR A 49 16.93 11.92 16.77
C TYR A 49 15.40 11.90 16.83
N ASN A 50 14.83 11.24 17.84
CA ASN A 50 13.38 11.01 17.96
C ASN A 50 12.54 12.30 18.12
N LEU A 51 13.17 13.46 18.28
CA LEU A 51 12.53 14.79 18.31
C LEU A 51 12.62 15.54 16.99
N SER A 52 13.19 14.93 15.94
CA SER A 52 13.18 15.55 14.61
C SER A 52 11.77 15.61 14.07
N TRP A 53 11.48 16.68 13.31
CA TRP A 53 10.18 16.83 12.63
C TRP A 53 9.83 15.62 11.76
N SER A 54 10.81 15.06 11.06
CA SER A 54 10.64 13.85 10.24
C SER A 54 10.24 12.61 11.04
N HIS A 55 10.72 12.48 12.28
CA HIS A 55 10.35 11.36 13.14
C HIS A 55 8.87 11.49 13.57
N LEU A 56 8.49 12.67 14.05
CA LEU A 56 7.13 12.96 14.49
C LEU A 56 6.12 12.90 13.34
N GLU A 57 6.50 13.39 12.15
CA GLU A 57 5.68 13.28 10.95
C GLU A 57 5.45 11.82 10.56
N ALA A 58 6.52 11.00 10.52
CA ALA A 58 6.40 9.58 10.22
C ALA A 58 5.49 8.85 11.23
N LEU A 59 5.59 9.22 12.51
CA LEU A 59 4.77 8.70 13.59
C LEU A 59 3.28 9.04 13.39
N ASN A 60 2.96 10.28 13.05
CA ASN A 60 1.59 10.71 12.74
C ASN A 60 1.02 10.02 11.49
N ARG A 61 1.87 9.71 10.50
CA ARG A 61 1.46 8.99 9.29
C ARG A 61 1.04 7.54 9.58
N ILE A 62 1.46 6.94 10.69
CA ILE A 62 1.01 5.59 11.09
C ILE A 62 -0.52 5.57 11.28
N ASP A 63 -1.09 6.59 11.94
CA ASP A 63 -2.55 6.68 12.18
C ASP A 63 -3.36 6.80 10.88
N LEU A 64 -2.73 7.26 9.78
CA LEU A 64 -3.36 7.48 8.49
C LEU A 64 -3.21 6.29 7.53
N GLU A 65 -2.04 5.64 7.52
CA GLU A 65 -1.69 4.64 6.51
C GLU A 65 -1.96 3.18 6.96
N PHE A 66 -2.13 2.92 8.25
CA PHE A 66 -2.41 1.59 8.79
C PHE A 66 -3.91 1.39 9.05
N ASP A 67 -4.44 0.25 8.60
CA ASP A 67 -5.85 -0.07 8.75
C ASP A 67 -6.15 -0.65 10.14
N ARG A 68 -7.19 -0.14 10.78
CA ARG A 68 -7.68 -0.63 12.08
C ARG A 68 -8.43 -1.95 11.98
N ASN A 69 -8.89 -2.30 10.77
CA ASN A 69 -9.64 -3.53 10.50
C ASN A 69 -8.72 -4.71 10.19
N ASP A 70 -7.48 -4.47 9.77
CA ASP A 70 -6.48 -5.52 9.60
C ASP A 70 -5.90 -5.91 10.97
N LEU A 71 -6.04 -7.18 11.35
CA LEU A 71 -5.59 -7.69 12.65
C LEU A 71 -4.09 -7.49 12.90
N LYS A 72 -3.26 -7.58 11.85
CA LYS A 72 -1.81 -7.41 11.97
C LYS A 72 -1.45 -5.94 12.10
N GLU A 73 -2.13 -5.06 11.35
CA GLU A 73 -1.86 -3.63 11.40
C GLU A 73 -2.40 -2.98 12.68
N LYS A 74 -3.47 -3.54 13.23
CA LYS A 74 -4.01 -3.16 14.53
C LYS A 74 -3.00 -3.38 15.66
N GLU A 75 -2.17 -4.42 15.59
CA GLU A 75 -1.10 -4.65 16.57
C GLU A 75 -0.07 -3.52 16.52
N VAL A 76 0.34 -3.10 15.32
CA VAL A 76 1.25 -1.96 15.11
C VAL A 76 0.66 -0.67 15.69
N LEU A 77 -0.63 -0.41 15.44
CA LEU A 77 -1.32 0.76 15.98
C LEU A 77 -1.41 0.73 17.51
N ASN A 78 -1.65 -0.44 18.11
CA ASN A 78 -1.72 -0.59 19.55
C ASN A 78 -0.36 -0.33 20.22
N ASP A 79 0.73 -0.85 19.64
CA ASP A 79 2.07 -0.59 20.16
C ASP A 79 2.51 0.87 19.97
N TYR A 80 2.18 1.44 18.81
CA TYR A 80 2.39 2.87 18.56
C TYR A 80 1.65 3.75 19.57
N SER A 81 0.40 3.42 19.93
CA SER A 81 -0.40 4.24 20.85
C SER A 81 0.27 4.50 22.20
N LYS A 82 1.19 3.62 22.64
CA LYS A 82 1.99 3.76 23.87
C LYS A 82 3.00 4.91 23.82
N PHE A 83 3.39 5.35 22.63
CA PHE A 83 4.35 6.42 22.39
C PHE A 83 3.67 7.77 22.10
N LYS A 84 2.34 7.77 22.03
CA LYS A 84 1.56 8.99 21.86
C LYS A 84 1.56 9.75 23.20
N ILE A 85 2.17 10.94 23.21
CA ILE A 85 2.19 11.86 24.36
C ILE A 85 0.78 12.46 24.55
#